data_AF-V4JS48-F1
#
_entry.id   AF-V4JS48-F1
#
_cell.length_a   1.000
_cell.length_b   1.000
_cell.length_c   1.000
_cell.angle_alpha   90.00
_cell.angle_beta   90.00
_cell.angle_gamma   90.00
#
_symmetry.space_group_name_H-M   'P 1'
#
loop_
_entity.id
_entity.type
_entity.pdbx_description
1 polymer ?
#
loop_
_entity_poly.entity_id
_entity_poly.type
_entity_poly.pdbx_seq_one_letter_code
_entity_poly.pdbx_strand_id
1 'polypeptide(L)'
;MKHLLIKIPLALSFLLPVLTWAAIPATPVMTLYKFNGPLQVPTYQVGAKGLGARAGSLTQGTSVIPCLVVRNGRALTDAKGTPFVSFDIVVDSSKASGLSATKAFERAFAQRQSLRVQNHHCPPNVRRVINVRNLYALEKPPFFDPPGTGNATAAEREGKSELDQIVRRFHNSAQCAGVNQRLTGRRARLASAWDDFIAKNRGRWDKTTLARAKHLDYSMRTAIYEGHLDRGCSAYGACERNVVVLSVRNRAVGQCLKRQGCRFAGDFQGVSSDVSQYNIWDAYLTQISGLTACYLRTDLADKDFYDRVQAMYTQNVEDAERILYGSEADLRALFPGNSMSDLTRLRHYYHPPAMGKCFPQQKRVEYMSGAVAENGPDHALIANTRIKVGAKVAGGYRFQEFRFDQEDWGDRIRIEDNYPGFVVDGRKVRLGGGGGCTAYGVSKGCRFSKVQRYRRTPSWLTAGKPMGLQCSIQDRGESCRGSGRSRTVTVGGSCDVDMMPVTGVR
;
A
#
# COMPACT_ATOMS: atom_id res chain seq x y z
N MET A 1 -34.23 79.40 -29.25
CA MET A 1 -33.48 78.94 -30.46
C MET A 1 -32.00 78.98 -30.12
N LYS A 2 -31.13 78.00 -30.33
CA LYS A 2 -31.20 76.57 -30.71
C LYS A 2 -29.88 75.97 -30.17
N HIS A 3 -29.96 74.70 -29.77
CA HIS A 3 -28.99 73.93 -29.00
C HIS A 3 -27.54 73.90 -29.52
N LEU A 4 -26.59 73.96 -28.56
CA LEU A 4 -25.17 73.69 -28.72
C LEU A 4 -24.94 72.16 -28.72
N LEU A 5 -24.46 71.62 -29.83
CA LEU A 5 -24.08 70.21 -30.01
C LEU A 5 -22.80 69.89 -29.22
N ILE A 6 -22.94 69.16 -28.12
CA ILE A 6 -21.83 68.51 -27.42
C ILE A 6 -21.58 67.14 -28.05
N LYS A 7 -20.41 66.96 -28.66
CA LYS A 7 -19.94 65.67 -29.19
C LYS A 7 -19.55 64.75 -28.01
N ILE A 8 -20.27 63.67 -27.83
CA ILE A 8 -19.91 62.56 -26.91
C ILE A 8 -18.87 61.68 -27.62
N PRO A 9 -17.69 61.40 -27.04
CA PRO A 9 -16.82 60.36 -27.56
C PRO A 9 -17.40 58.99 -27.19
N LEU A 10 -17.64 58.17 -28.22
CA LEU A 10 -17.98 56.75 -28.09
C LEU A 10 -16.76 56.02 -27.50
N ALA A 11 -16.79 55.70 -26.20
CA ALA A 11 -15.81 54.83 -25.57
C ALA A 11 -16.06 53.39 -26.04
N LEU A 12 -15.36 52.98 -27.09
CA LEU A 12 -15.31 51.60 -27.56
C LEU A 12 -14.58 50.74 -26.50
N SER A 13 -15.35 50.15 -25.58
CA SER A 13 -14.82 49.16 -24.63
C SER A 13 -14.50 47.87 -25.38
N PHE A 14 -13.24 47.71 -25.78
CA PHE A 14 -12.71 46.41 -26.18
C PHE A 14 -12.72 45.46 -24.97
N LEU A 15 -13.75 44.62 -24.90
CA LEU A 15 -13.72 43.39 -24.10
C LEU A 15 -12.67 42.46 -24.73
N LEU A 16 -11.41 42.60 -24.33
CA LEU A 16 -10.40 41.57 -24.57
C LEU A 16 -10.90 40.29 -23.90
N PRO A 17 -11.10 39.18 -24.63
CA PRO A 17 -11.35 37.91 -23.99
C PRO A 17 -10.11 37.61 -23.15
N VAL A 18 -10.28 37.57 -21.83
CA VAL A 18 -9.30 36.94 -20.95
C VAL A 18 -9.23 35.49 -21.43
N LEU A 19 -8.22 35.17 -22.24
CA LEU A 19 -7.84 33.79 -22.49
C LEU A 19 -7.58 33.21 -21.11
N THR A 20 -8.55 32.45 -20.59
CA THR A 20 -8.33 31.63 -19.41
C THR A 20 -7.40 30.52 -19.88
N TRP A 21 -6.10 30.70 -19.66
CA TRP A 21 -5.11 29.65 -19.93
C TRP A 21 -5.55 28.44 -19.10
N ALA A 22 -5.94 27.36 -19.76
CA ALA A 22 -6.49 26.19 -19.12
C ALA A 22 -5.41 25.53 -18.25
N ALA A 23 -5.40 25.88 -16.96
CA ALA A 23 -4.42 25.38 -16.02
C ALA A 23 -4.90 24.02 -15.47
N ILE A 24 -4.18 22.95 -15.83
CA ILE A 24 -4.44 21.58 -15.37
C ILE A 24 -3.63 21.26 -14.10
N PRO A 25 -4.05 20.30 -13.26
CA PRO A 25 -3.25 19.85 -12.13
C PRO A 25 -1.90 19.30 -12.62
N ALA A 26 -0.81 19.72 -11.98
CA ALA A 26 0.52 19.22 -12.32
C ALA A 26 0.65 17.71 -12.04
N THR A 27 1.52 17.00 -12.77
CA THR A 27 1.79 15.58 -12.49
C THR A 27 2.19 15.35 -11.02
N PRO A 28 1.61 14.35 -10.33
CA PRO A 28 1.93 14.11 -8.93
C PRO A 28 3.32 13.51 -8.78
N VAL A 29 3.83 13.50 -7.53
CA VAL A 29 4.94 12.61 -7.18
C VAL A 29 4.44 11.16 -7.31
N MET A 30 5.19 10.34 -8.03
CA MET A 30 4.89 8.93 -8.26
C MET A 30 6.04 8.05 -7.81
N THR A 31 5.75 6.89 -7.26
CA THR A 31 6.74 5.92 -6.81
C THR A 31 6.86 4.79 -7.82
N LEU A 32 8.09 4.42 -8.15
CA LEU A 32 8.39 3.23 -8.94
C LEU A 32 8.04 1.98 -8.13
N TYR A 33 7.07 1.20 -8.60
CA TYR A 33 6.71 -0.06 -7.96
C TYR A 33 6.29 -1.11 -8.98
N LYS A 34 6.70 -2.35 -8.78
CA LYS A 34 6.16 -3.52 -9.46
C LYS A 34 6.16 -4.70 -8.50
N PHE A 35 4.97 -5.18 -8.16
CA PHE A 35 4.79 -6.32 -7.28
C PHE A 35 5.59 -7.54 -7.79
N ASN A 36 6.39 -8.13 -6.89
CA ASN A 36 7.29 -9.25 -7.19
C ASN A 36 8.15 -9.04 -8.46
N GLY A 37 8.47 -7.77 -8.76
CA GLY A 37 9.32 -7.38 -9.87
C GLY A 37 10.80 -7.34 -9.49
N PRO A 38 11.71 -7.22 -10.48
CA PRO A 38 13.12 -7.01 -10.21
C PRO A 38 13.32 -5.70 -9.43
N LEU A 39 14.35 -5.68 -8.57
CA LEU A 39 14.72 -4.49 -7.81
C LEU A 39 15.11 -3.32 -8.73
N GLN A 40 15.75 -3.61 -9.86
CA GLN A 40 16.13 -2.65 -10.88
C GLN A 40 15.14 -2.69 -12.04
N VAL A 41 14.47 -1.57 -12.30
CA VAL A 41 13.53 -1.39 -13.42
C VAL A 41 14.25 -0.63 -14.55
N PRO A 42 14.30 -1.15 -15.77
CA PRO A 42 15.06 -0.54 -16.86
C PRO A 42 14.48 0.82 -17.29
N THR A 43 15.40 1.72 -17.65
CA THR A 43 15.10 2.97 -18.36
C THR A 43 15.68 2.91 -19.76
N TYR A 44 15.15 3.74 -20.66
CA TYR A 44 15.46 3.71 -22.09
C TYR A 44 15.81 5.09 -22.61
N GLN A 45 16.57 5.17 -23.69
CA GLN A 45 16.83 6.43 -24.36
C GLN A 45 15.61 6.90 -25.16
N VAL A 46 15.52 8.21 -25.42
CA VAL A 46 14.59 8.73 -26.42
C VAL A 46 15.21 8.60 -27.80
N GLY A 47 14.75 7.63 -28.59
CA GLY A 47 15.21 7.39 -29.96
C GLY A 47 14.62 8.38 -30.97
N ALA A 48 15.16 8.37 -32.21
CA ALA A 48 14.71 9.27 -33.27
C ALA A 48 13.24 9.03 -33.70
N LYS A 49 12.82 7.76 -33.74
CA LYS A 49 11.47 7.33 -34.18
C LYS A 49 10.61 6.73 -33.05
N GLY A 50 11.05 6.81 -31.79
CA GLY A 50 10.36 6.17 -30.68
C GLY A 50 11.26 5.81 -29.51
N LEU A 51 10.94 4.72 -28.81
CA LEU A 51 11.75 4.20 -27.71
C LEU A 51 13.13 3.74 -28.23
N GLY A 52 14.20 4.22 -27.61
CA GLY A 52 15.56 3.84 -27.94
C GLY A 52 16.09 2.65 -27.12
N ALA A 53 17.40 2.44 -27.19
CA ALA A 53 18.09 1.40 -26.43
C ALA A 53 17.99 1.62 -24.91
N ARG A 54 18.24 0.56 -24.12
CA ARG A 54 18.31 0.66 -22.66
C ARG A 54 19.41 1.64 -22.24
N ALA A 55 19.07 2.56 -21.33
CA ALA A 55 19.93 3.66 -20.87
C ALA A 55 20.37 3.55 -19.41
N GLY A 56 19.84 2.57 -18.67
CA GLY A 56 20.10 2.38 -17.25
C GLY A 56 18.93 1.68 -16.54
N SER A 57 18.77 1.99 -15.25
CA SER A 57 17.65 1.54 -14.43
C SER A 57 17.36 2.51 -13.28
N LEU A 58 16.17 2.36 -12.69
CA LEU A 58 15.79 2.92 -11.41
C LEU A 58 15.51 1.79 -10.42
N THR A 59 15.79 2.04 -9.15
CA THR A 59 15.52 1.10 -8.05
C THR A 59 14.04 1.21 -7.61
N GLN A 60 13.39 0.07 -7.34
CA GLN A 60 12.04 0.02 -6.76
C GLN A 60 11.96 0.87 -5.49
N GLY A 61 10.88 1.63 -5.33
CA GLY A 61 10.70 2.59 -4.24
C GLY A 61 11.22 4.00 -4.56
N THR A 62 11.91 4.22 -5.68
CA THR A 62 12.32 5.57 -6.10
C THR A 62 11.10 6.43 -6.43
N SER A 63 11.03 7.61 -5.82
CA SER A 63 9.96 8.59 -6.05
C SER A 63 10.41 9.61 -7.09
N VAL A 64 9.54 9.89 -8.05
CA VAL A 64 9.80 10.73 -9.22
C VAL A 64 8.65 11.67 -9.54
N ILE A 65 8.92 12.75 -10.27
CA ILE A 65 7.89 13.57 -10.92
C ILE A 65 7.99 13.31 -12.43
N PRO A 66 6.99 12.68 -13.07
CA PRO A 66 7.05 12.37 -14.49
C PRO A 66 6.66 13.56 -15.37
N CYS A 67 7.20 13.59 -16.59
CA CYS A 67 6.81 14.50 -17.67
C CYS A 67 6.71 13.75 -19.01
N LEU A 68 5.92 14.29 -19.94
CA LEU A 68 5.73 13.77 -21.28
C LEU A 68 6.83 14.27 -22.23
N VAL A 69 7.51 13.32 -22.87
CA VAL A 69 8.41 13.63 -23.99
C VAL A 69 7.56 13.86 -25.24
N VAL A 70 7.49 15.11 -25.69
CA VAL A 70 6.75 15.51 -26.91
C VAL A 70 7.75 15.86 -28.00
N ARG A 71 7.59 15.26 -29.19
CA ARG A 71 8.38 15.55 -30.39
C ARG A 71 7.45 15.73 -31.58
N ASN A 72 7.64 16.81 -32.34
CA ASN A 72 6.80 17.15 -33.50
C ASN A 72 5.30 17.13 -33.15
N GLY A 73 4.95 17.70 -31.99
CA GLY A 73 3.58 17.78 -31.49
C GLY A 73 2.97 16.44 -31.05
N ARG A 74 3.77 15.36 -30.89
CA ARG A 74 3.28 14.05 -30.44
C ARG A 74 4.04 13.53 -29.23
N ALA A 75 3.30 13.02 -28.24
CA ALA A 75 3.89 12.35 -27.09
C ALA A 75 4.48 10.97 -27.46
N LEU A 76 5.60 10.62 -26.83
CA LEU A 76 6.24 9.31 -26.97
C LEU A 76 5.37 8.21 -26.33
N THR A 77 4.72 7.39 -27.16
CA THR A 77 3.83 6.30 -26.73
C THR A 77 4.18 4.96 -27.40
N ASP A 78 3.78 3.85 -26.79
CA ASP A 78 3.72 2.55 -27.47
C ASP A 78 2.55 2.49 -28.47
N ALA A 79 2.47 1.42 -29.26
CA ALA A 79 1.40 1.22 -30.25
C ALA A 79 -0.01 1.24 -29.62
N LYS A 80 -0.13 0.92 -28.33
CA LYS A 80 -1.38 0.93 -27.56
C LYS A 80 -1.61 2.25 -26.82
N GLY A 81 -0.89 3.32 -27.17
CA GLY A 81 -1.01 4.66 -26.56
C GLY A 81 -0.47 4.79 -25.14
N THR A 82 0.29 3.81 -24.63
CA THR A 82 0.88 3.90 -23.30
C THR A 82 2.11 4.83 -23.35
N PRO A 83 2.16 5.90 -22.55
CA PRO A 83 3.28 6.83 -22.62
C PRO A 83 4.55 6.27 -21.98
N PHE A 84 5.69 6.63 -22.59
CA PHE A 84 6.99 6.60 -21.95
C PHE A 84 7.32 8.01 -21.47
N VAL A 85 7.54 8.16 -20.17
CA VAL A 85 7.72 9.45 -19.50
C VAL A 85 9.18 9.63 -19.13
N SER A 86 9.70 10.85 -19.26
CA SER A 86 10.91 11.23 -18.52
C SER A 86 10.51 11.59 -17.09
N PHE A 87 11.50 11.82 -16.24
CA PHE A 87 11.27 12.00 -14.82
C PHE A 87 12.38 12.81 -14.15
N ASP A 88 11.99 13.56 -13.13
CA ASP A 88 12.89 14.11 -12.12
C ASP A 88 12.86 13.22 -10.88
N ILE A 89 14.03 12.88 -10.33
CA ILE A 89 14.12 12.04 -9.13
C ILE A 89 13.93 12.93 -7.90
N VAL A 90 12.89 12.63 -7.12
CA VAL A 90 12.64 13.27 -5.81
C VAL A 90 13.40 12.54 -4.72
N VAL A 91 13.26 11.21 -4.67
CA VAL A 91 13.98 10.35 -3.73
C VAL A 91 14.51 9.14 -4.46
N ASP A 92 15.84 9.01 -4.54
CA ASP A 92 16.51 7.80 -5.00
C ASP A 92 16.54 6.75 -3.88
N SER A 93 15.71 5.72 -4.01
CA SER A 93 15.57 4.65 -3.01
C SER A 93 16.87 3.86 -2.74
N SER A 94 17.82 3.87 -3.68
CA SER A 94 19.12 3.21 -3.50
C SER A 94 20.06 4.00 -2.58
N LYS A 95 19.82 5.30 -2.44
CA LYS A 95 20.61 6.24 -1.64
C LYS A 95 19.85 6.77 -0.42
N ALA A 96 18.54 6.59 -0.39
CA ALA A 96 17.67 7.10 0.66
C ALA A 96 18.07 6.55 2.03
N SER A 97 18.46 7.46 2.92
CA SER A 97 18.82 7.19 4.30
C SER A 97 18.34 8.30 5.22
N GLY A 98 17.69 7.92 6.33
CA GLY A 98 17.23 8.83 7.37
C GLY A 98 16.10 9.78 6.95
N LEU A 99 15.72 10.65 7.90
CA LEU A 99 14.57 11.55 7.79
C LEU A 99 14.67 12.61 6.69
N SER A 100 15.87 12.86 6.15
CA SER A 100 16.05 13.81 5.04
C SER A 100 15.33 13.35 3.77
N ALA A 101 15.30 12.04 3.49
CA ALA A 101 14.56 11.46 2.37
C ALA A 101 13.05 11.63 2.55
N THR A 102 12.54 11.41 3.77
CA THR A 102 11.13 11.65 4.14
C THR A 102 10.75 13.10 3.88
N LYS A 103 11.52 14.06 4.42
CA LYS A 103 11.27 15.49 4.25
C LYS A 103 11.37 15.95 2.79
N ALA A 104 12.28 15.38 2.01
CA ALA A 104 12.41 15.69 0.58
C ALA A 104 11.14 15.26 -0.18
N PHE A 105 10.62 14.06 0.10
CA PHE A 105 9.36 13.59 -0.46
C PHE A 105 8.19 14.51 -0.06
N GLU A 106 8.01 14.78 1.24
CA GLU A 106 6.89 15.59 1.76
C GLU A 106 6.85 16.98 1.14
N ARG A 107 8.01 17.65 1.02
CA ARG A 107 8.10 18.96 0.37
C ARG A 107 7.68 18.90 -1.10
N ALA A 108 8.21 17.94 -1.86
CA ALA A 108 7.85 17.78 -3.26
C ALA A 108 6.38 17.43 -3.44
N PHE A 109 5.83 16.56 -2.59
CA PHE A 109 4.43 16.18 -2.60
C PHE A 109 3.51 17.38 -2.37
N ALA A 110 3.76 18.14 -1.29
CA ALA A 110 2.99 19.34 -0.96
C ALA A 110 3.06 20.41 -2.07
N GLN A 111 4.26 20.63 -2.63
CA GLN A 111 4.44 21.56 -3.74
C GLN A 111 3.62 21.16 -4.98
N ARG A 112 3.55 19.86 -5.30
CA ARG A 112 2.83 19.39 -6.51
C ARG A 112 1.31 19.39 -6.33
N GLN A 113 0.80 19.21 -5.11
CA GLN A 113 -0.64 19.07 -4.85
C GLN A 113 -1.45 20.32 -5.23
N SER A 114 -0.91 21.52 -5.00
CA SER A 114 -1.57 22.79 -5.32
C SER A 114 -1.19 23.36 -6.69
N LEU A 115 -0.16 22.82 -7.33
CA LEU A 115 0.40 23.38 -8.56
C LEU A 115 -0.51 23.10 -9.76
N ARG A 116 -0.81 24.16 -10.50
CA ARG A 116 -1.47 24.10 -11.80
C ARG A 116 -0.46 24.49 -12.89
N VAL A 117 -0.51 23.80 -14.02
CA VAL A 117 0.40 23.99 -15.16
C VAL A 117 -0.40 23.99 -16.45
N GLN A 118 0.17 24.52 -17.52
CA GLN A 118 -0.47 24.49 -18.84
C GLN A 118 -0.44 23.08 -19.45
N ASN A 119 0.71 22.41 -19.34
CA ASN A 119 0.93 21.07 -19.89
C ASN A 119 1.94 20.28 -19.04
N HIS A 120 2.07 18.99 -19.35
CA HIS A 120 2.99 18.07 -18.69
C HIS A 120 4.25 17.84 -19.51
N HIS A 121 4.67 18.76 -20.38
CA HIS A 121 5.83 18.58 -21.24
C HIS A 121 7.12 18.50 -20.43
N CYS A 122 8.05 17.72 -20.91
CA CYS A 122 9.42 17.74 -20.43
C CYS A 122 10.20 18.95 -20.99
N PRO A 123 11.23 19.44 -20.27
CA PRO A 123 12.19 20.36 -20.84
C PRO A 123 12.88 19.79 -22.09
N PRO A 124 13.34 20.66 -23.02
CA PRO A 124 14.20 20.23 -24.11
C PRO A 124 15.49 19.67 -23.50
N ASN A 125 15.96 18.51 -23.97
CA ASN A 125 17.13 17.75 -23.47
C ASN A 125 16.86 16.56 -22.52
N VAL A 126 15.61 16.16 -22.30
CA VAL A 126 15.36 14.86 -21.67
C VAL A 126 15.85 13.69 -22.53
N ARG A 127 16.65 12.80 -21.95
CA ARG A 127 17.29 11.68 -22.66
C ARG A 127 16.83 10.31 -22.21
N ARG A 128 16.23 10.19 -21.02
CA ARG A 128 15.86 8.90 -20.42
C ARG A 128 14.37 8.85 -20.15
N VAL A 129 13.76 7.71 -20.43
CA VAL A 129 12.34 7.47 -20.22
C VAL A 129 12.09 6.12 -19.58
N ILE A 130 10.91 6.00 -18.96
CA ILE A 130 10.39 4.78 -18.37
C ILE A 130 8.94 4.58 -18.77
N ASN A 131 8.47 3.33 -18.84
CA ASN A 131 7.06 3.04 -19.04
C ASN A 131 6.26 3.52 -17.82
N VAL A 132 5.27 4.38 -18.03
CA VAL A 132 4.46 4.96 -16.93
C VAL A 132 3.76 3.89 -16.08
N ARG A 133 3.49 2.70 -16.62
CA ARG A 133 2.84 1.60 -15.87
C ARG A 133 3.66 1.09 -14.69
N ASN A 134 4.95 1.43 -14.62
CA ASN A 134 5.79 1.10 -13.47
C ASN A 134 5.70 2.16 -12.37
N LEU A 135 5.03 3.28 -12.61
CA LEU A 135 4.89 4.38 -11.67
C LEU A 135 3.49 4.34 -11.04
N TYR A 136 3.41 4.58 -9.74
CA TYR A 136 2.16 4.60 -8.97
C TYR A 136 2.08 5.92 -8.20
N ALA A 137 0.92 6.57 -8.20
CA ALA A 137 0.67 7.72 -7.34
C ALA A 137 0.49 7.21 -5.89
N LEU A 138 1.61 7.12 -5.16
CA LEU A 138 1.62 6.79 -3.74
C LEU A 138 1.89 8.07 -2.96
N GLU A 139 0.98 8.42 -2.07
CA GLU A 139 1.09 9.62 -1.23
C GLU A 139 1.95 9.39 0.01
N LYS A 140 2.42 8.15 0.22
CA LYS A 140 3.16 7.75 1.42
C LYS A 140 4.66 8.02 1.23
N PRO A 141 5.30 8.88 2.06
CA PRO A 141 6.74 9.06 2.04
C PRO A 141 7.46 7.79 2.50
N PRO A 142 8.76 7.65 2.16
CA PRO A 142 9.60 6.64 2.80
C PRO A 142 9.74 6.96 4.29
N PHE A 143 9.59 5.95 5.15
CA PHE A 143 9.68 6.06 6.60
C PHE A 143 11.05 5.60 7.12
N PHE A 144 11.56 6.33 8.10
CA PHE A 144 12.78 6.02 8.82
C PHE A 144 12.54 6.29 10.30
N ASP A 145 12.90 5.33 11.15
CA ASP A 145 12.91 5.55 12.58
C ASP A 145 13.93 6.63 12.94
N PRO A 146 13.68 7.41 14.00
CA PRO A 146 14.71 8.23 14.61
C PRO A 146 15.94 7.38 15.01
N PRO A 147 17.16 7.94 14.88
CA PRO A 147 18.38 7.23 15.28
C PRO A 147 18.37 6.93 16.78
N GLY A 148 18.92 5.78 17.17
CA GLY A 148 18.97 5.31 18.56
C GLY A 148 18.95 3.78 18.65
N THR A 149 19.19 3.23 19.84
CA THR A 149 19.24 1.77 20.07
C THR A 149 18.41 1.30 21.27
N GLY A 150 17.61 2.17 21.91
CA GLY A 150 16.83 1.83 23.10
C GLY A 150 17.65 1.25 24.26
N ASN A 151 16.98 0.65 25.25
CA ASN A 151 17.60 0.02 26.41
C ASN A 151 17.28 -1.48 26.44
N ALA A 152 18.24 -2.30 26.02
CA ALA A 152 18.09 -3.75 25.91
C ALA A 152 17.68 -4.44 27.22
N THR A 153 18.25 -4.02 28.36
CA THR A 153 17.98 -4.63 29.66
C THR A 153 16.61 -4.24 30.19
N ALA A 154 16.19 -2.98 30.01
CA ALA A 154 14.85 -2.53 30.38
C ALA A 154 13.78 -3.23 29.54
N ALA A 155 13.99 -3.28 28.22
CA ALA A 155 13.07 -3.94 27.29
C ALA A 155 12.90 -5.44 27.60
N GLU A 156 13.99 -6.12 27.96
CA GLU A 156 13.92 -7.53 28.34
C GLU A 156 13.05 -7.75 29.59
N ARG A 157 13.12 -6.87 30.60
CA ARG A 157 12.30 -7.00 31.83
C ARG A 157 10.80 -6.85 31.60
N GLU A 158 10.40 -6.21 30.50
CA GLU A 158 8.99 -6.10 30.12
C GLU A 158 8.43 -7.36 29.47
N GLY A 159 9.31 -8.29 29.06
CA GLY A 159 8.93 -9.50 28.36
C GLY A 159 8.07 -10.44 29.20
N LYS A 160 6.98 -10.95 28.60
CA LYS A 160 6.03 -11.85 29.28
C LYS A 160 6.43 -13.33 29.28
N SER A 161 7.31 -13.71 28.36
CA SER A 161 7.86 -15.05 28.18
C SER A 161 9.34 -14.96 27.84
N GLU A 162 10.06 -16.08 27.84
CA GLU A 162 11.45 -16.11 27.36
C GLU A 162 11.57 -15.68 25.88
N LEU A 163 10.60 -16.06 25.03
CA LEU A 163 10.62 -15.66 23.62
C LEU A 163 10.40 -14.14 23.47
N ASP A 164 9.43 -13.58 24.20
CA ASP A 164 9.17 -12.14 24.19
C ASP A 164 10.36 -11.33 24.74
N GLN A 165 11.00 -11.81 25.81
CA GLN A 165 12.23 -11.21 26.36
C GLN A 165 13.33 -11.12 25.28
N ILE A 166 13.54 -12.18 24.51
CA ILE A 166 14.54 -12.21 23.42
C ILE A 166 14.15 -11.25 22.30
N VAL A 167 12.88 -11.21 21.88
CA VAL A 167 12.38 -10.29 20.83
C VAL A 167 12.58 -8.83 21.24
N ARG A 168 12.16 -8.46 22.45
CA ARG A 168 12.34 -7.10 22.99
C ARG A 168 13.82 -6.72 23.07
N ARG A 169 14.68 -7.64 23.51
CA ARG A 169 16.13 -7.42 23.54
C ARG A 169 16.70 -7.24 22.13
N PHE A 170 16.26 -8.03 21.15
CA PHE A 170 16.69 -7.87 19.76
C PHE A 170 16.32 -6.48 19.23
N HIS A 171 15.09 -6.01 19.48
CA HIS A 171 14.64 -4.69 18.98
C HIS A 171 15.47 -3.54 19.56
N ASN A 172 16.00 -3.71 20.77
CA ASN A 172 16.84 -2.75 21.48
C ASN A 172 18.35 -3.07 21.34
N SER A 173 18.73 -3.76 20.26
CA SER A 173 20.12 -4.11 19.95
C SER A 173 20.71 -3.25 18.84
N ALA A 174 22.04 -3.15 18.81
CA ALA A 174 22.76 -2.50 17.72
C ALA A 174 22.51 -3.18 16.36
N GLN A 175 22.30 -4.50 16.35
CA GLN A 175 21.97 -5.27 15.14
C GLN A 175 20.66 -4.78 14.52
N CYS A 176 19.61 -4.59 15.33
CA CYS A 176 18.32 -4.13 14.82
C CYS A 176 18.40 -2.66 14.35
N ALA A 177 19.05 -1.78 15.11
CA ALA A 177 19.14 -0.35 14.78
C ALA A 177 19.71 -0.06 13.39
N GLY A 178 20.58 -0.94 12.85
CA GLY A 178 21.11 -0.82 11.50
C GLY A 178 20.12 -1.13 10.37
N VAL A 179 19.03 -1.85 10.64
CA VAL A 179 18.12 -2.36 9.61
C VAL A 179 17.44 -1.21 8.85
N ASN A 180 16.92 -0.22 9.56
CA ASN A 180 16.11 0.86 9.00
C ASN A 180 16.93 2.03 8.44
N GLN A 181 18.27 2.04 8.55
CA GLN A 181 19.12 3.16 8.12
C GLN A 181 19.04 3.48 6.62
N ARG A 182 18.76 2.48 5.78
CA ARG A 182 18.61 2.62 4.31
C ARG A 182 17.26 2.09 3.88
N LEU A 183 16.63 2.68 2.86
CA LEU A 183 15.33 2.23 2.37
C LEU A 183 15.42 0.85 1.69
N THR A 184 16.27 0.72 0.67
CA THR A 184 16.38 -0.53 -0.09
C THR A 184 17.10 -1.62 0.70
N GLY A 185 16.61 -2.87 0.64
CA GLY A 185 17.29 -4.05 1.21
C GLY A 185 17.03 -4.33 2.68
N ARG A 186 16.03 -3.69 3.31
CA ARG A 186 15.71 -3.86 4.74
C ARG A 186 15.41 -5.31 5.10
N ARG A 187 14.71 -6.03 4.25
CA ARG A 187 14.39 -7.45 4.47
C ARG A 187 15.64 -8.32 4.67
N ALA A 188 16.61 -8.20 3.78
CA ALA A 188 17.86 -8.95 3.87
C ALA A 188 18.67 -8.52 5.11
N ARG A 189 18.73 -7.22 5.40
CA ARG A 189 19.37 -6.71 6.62
C ARG A 189 18.71 -7.18 7.90
N LEU A 190 17.38 -7.27 7.95
CA LEU A 190 16.66 -7.79 9.11
C LEU A 190 16.99 -9.27 9.35
N ALA A 191 17.06 -10.06 8.28
CA ALA A 191 17.47 -11.46 8.37
C ALA A 191 18.91 -11.57 8.92
N SER A 192 19.85 -10.82 8.35
CA SER A 192 21.25 -10.79 8.82
C SER A 192 21.38 -10.28 10.26
N ALA A 193 20.65 -9.22 10.63
CA ALA A 193 20.66 -8.67 11.98
C ALA A 193 20.21 -9.70 13.03
N TRP A 194 19.16 -10.47 12.71
CA TRP A 194 18.74 -11.60 13.55
C TRP A 194 19.81 -12.69 13.62
N ASP A 195 20.43 -13.05 12.49
CA ASP A 195 21.47 -14.09 12.47
C ASP A 195 22.70 -13.68 13.30
N ASP A 196 23.12 -12.41 13.21
CA ASP A 196 24.19 -11.82 14.01
C ASP A 196 23.82 -11.76 15.50
N PHE A 197 22.57 -11.39 15.81
CA PHE A 197 22.07 -11.38 17.19
C PHE A 197 22.05 -12.79 17.78
N ILE A 198 21.58 -13.78 17.04
CA ILE A 198 21.58 -15.20 17.44
C ILE A 198 23.01 -15.66 17.69
N ALA A 199 23.94 -15.39 16.76
CA ALA A 199 25.35 -15.77 16.91
C ALA A 199 25.98 -15.20 18.19
N LYS A 200 25.71 -13.92 18.50
CA LYS A 200 26.23 -13.24 19.69
C LYS A 200 25.65 -13.77 21.01
N ASN A 201 24.45 -14.34 21.01
CA ASN A 201 23.75 -14.75 22.23
C ASN A 201 23.65 -16.27 22.42
N ARG A 202 24.40 -17.09 21.66
CA ARG A 202 24.38 -18.57 21.79
C ARG A 202 24.86 -19.09 23.14
N GLY A 203 25.63 -18.31 23.88
CA GLY A 203 26.05 -18.65 25.25
C GLY A 203 24.99 -18.35 26.31
N ARG A 204 23.91 -17.63 25.95
CA ARG A 204 22.86 -17.19 26.88
C ARG A 204 21.55 -17.95 26.70
N TRP A 205 21.17 -18.25 25.46
CA TRP A 205 19.97 -19.02 25.13
C TRP A 205 20.32 -20.12 24.15
N ASP A 206 19.58 -21.23 24.22
CA ASP A 206 19.77 -22.32 23.27
C ASP A 206 19.31 -21.94 21.86
N LYS A 207 19.77 -22.73 20.88
CA LYS A 207 19.52 -22.50 19.45
C LYS A 207 18.03 -22.54 19.10
N THR A 208 17.25 -23.42 19.72
CA THR A 208 15.83 -23.60 19.43
C THR A 208 15.04 -22.40 19.92
N THR A 209 15.30 -21.94 21.14
CA THR A 209 14.65 -20.76 21.74
C THR A 209 14.96 -19.49 20.94
N LEU A 210 16.22 -19.29 20.55
CA LEU A 210 16.63 -18.18 19.68
C LEU A 210 15.92 -18.21 18.31
N ALA A 211 15.80 -19.39 17.69
CA ALA A 211 15.08 -19.55 16.43
C ALA A 211 13.57 -19.27 16.58
N ARG A 212 12.96 -19.73 17.68
CA ARG A 212 11.54 -19.48 17.98
C ARG A 212 11.25 -18.00 18.24
N ALA A 213 12.14 -17.29 18.93
CA ALA A 213 12.02 -15.85 19.15
C ALA A 213 12.08 -15.07 17.83
N LYS A 214 13.03 -15.40 16.94
CA LYS A 214 13.08 -14.83 15.58
C LYS A 214 11.77 -15.06 14.84
N HIS A 215 11.26 -16.29 14.84
CA HIS A 215 10.00 -16.61 14.18
C HIS A 215 8.77 -15.90 14.79
N LEU A 216 8.75 -15.71 16.11
CA LEU A 216 7.71 -14.94 16.80
C LEU A 216 7.71 -13.48 16.34
N ASP A 217 8.87 -12.82 16.30
CA ASP A 217 9.00 -11.45 15.79
C ASP A 217 8.48 -11.32 14.36
N TYR A 218 8.94 -12.20 13.45
CA TYR A 218 8.47 -12.17 12.06
C TYR A 218 6.95 -12.37 11.93
N SER A 219 6.35 -13.25 12.73
CA SER A 219 4.90 -13.49 12.72
C SER A 219 4.12 -12.30 13.29
N MET A 220 4.60 -11.73 14.41
CA MET A 220 4.00 -10.56 15.04
C MET A 220 4.08 -9.31 14.17
N ARG A 221 5.22 -9.10 13.49
CA ARG A 221 5.36 -8.03 12.50
C ARG A 221 4.28 -8.14 11.42
N THR A 222 4.14 -9.31 10.80
CA THR A 222 3.10 -9.54 9.79
C THR A 222 1.70 -9.32 10.36
N ALA A 223 1.40 -9.86 11.55
CA ALA A 223 0.10 -9.68 12.18
C ALA A 223 -0.23 -8.20 12.44
N ILE A 224 0.69 -7.44 13.02
CA ILE A 224 0.47 -6.02 13.33
C ILE A 224 0.21 -5.18 12.08
N TYR A 225 0.97 -5.39 11.01
CA TYR A 225 0.84 -4.58 9.81
C TYR A 225 -0.30 -5.01 8.89
N GLU A 226 -0.71 -6.29 8.94
CA GLU A 226 -1.84 -6.79 8.16
C GLU A 226 -3.19 -6.67 8.89
N GLY A 227 -3.22 -6.75 10.22
CA GLY A 227 -4.41 -6.60 11.06
C GLY A 227 -4.83 -5.15 11.33
N HIS A 228 -4.69 -4.28 10.34
CA HIS A 228 -5.07 -2.85 10.34
C HIS A 228 -4.66 -2.04 11.60
N LEU A 229 -3.56 -1.29 11.48
CA LEU A 229 -3.02 -0.46 12.57
C LEU A 229 -4.03 0.49 13.25
N ASP A 230 -5.04 0.97 12.51
CA ASP A 230 -6.01 1.93 13.03
C ASP A 230 -7.06 1.29 13.95
N ARG A 231 -7.20 -0.04 13.92
CA ARG A 231 -8.05 -0.77 14.88
C ARG A 231 -7.43 -0.88 16.27
N GLY A 232 -6.15 -0.51 16.38
CA GLY A 232 -5.40 -0.48 17.62
C GLY A 232 -5.59 -1.76 18.44
N CYS A 233 -5.93 -1.58 19.70
CA CYS A 233 -6.12 -2.64 20.67
C CYS A 233 -7.59 -2.99 20.91
N SER A 234 -8.47 -2.72 19.93
CA SER A 234 -9.84 -3.21 19.97
C SER A 234 -9.88 -4.74 19.96
N ALA A 235 -10.93 -5.34 20.53
CA ALA A 235 -11.09 -6.80 20.49
C ALA A 235 -11.06 -7.35 19.06
N TYR A 236 -11.74 -6.68 18.12
CA TYR A 236 -11.76 -7.08 16.71
C TYR A 236 -10.36 -7.06 16.10
N GLY A 237 -9.63 -5.94 16.23
CA GLY A 237 -8.26 -5.83 15.68
C GLY A 237 -7.30 -6.84 16.31
N ALA A 238 -7.44 -7.10 17.61
CA ALA A 238 -6.63 -8.10 18.29
C ALA A 238 -6.96 -9.53 17.82
N CYS A 239 -8.24 -9.85 17.60
CA CYS A 239 -8.64 -11.13 17.02
C CYS A 239 -8.15 -11.29 15.57
N GLU A 240 -8.20 -10.24 14.73
CA GLU A 240 -7.63 -10.27 13.38
C GLU A 240 -6.15 -10.62 13.38
N ARG A 241 -5.37 -10.01 14.28
CA ARG A 241 -3.95 -10.34 14.44
C ARG A 241 -3.76 -11.81 14.77
N ASN A 242 -4.56 -12.37 15.67
CA ASN A 242 -4.54 -13.81 15.96
C ASN A 242 -4.89 -14.66 14.72
N VAL A 243 -5.86 -14.24 13.89
CA VAL A 243 -6.16 -14.91 12.61
C VAL A 243 -4.96 -14.88 11.65
N VAL A 244 -4.27 -13.75 11.54
CA VAL A 244 -3.06 -13.62 10.71
C VAL A 244 -1.96 -14.56 11.20
N VAL A 245 -1.71 -14.63 12.52
CA VAL A 245 -0.74 -15.56 13.11
C VAL A 245 -1.15 -17.03 12.85
N LEU A 246 -2.43 -17.38 12.97
CA LEU A 246 -2.93 -18.72 12.66
C LEU A 246 -2.70 -19.08 11.19
N SER A 247 -2.94 -18.14 10.28
CA SER A 247 -2.64 -18.31 8.85
C SER A 247 -1.14 -18.53 8.59
N VAL A 248 -0.26 -17.76 9.25
CA VAL A 248 1.20 -17.98 9.19
C VAL A 248 1.55 -19.39 9.66
N ARG A 249 1.04 -19.79 10.84
CA ARG A 249 1.25 -21.12 11.41
C ARG A 249 0.89 -22.23 10.43
N ASN A 250 -0.33 -22.18 9.90
CA ASN A 250 -0.88 -23.26 9.08
C ASN A 250 -0.27 -23.32 7.68
N ARG A 251 0.20 -22.19 7.13
CA ARG A 251 0.98 -22.18 5.89
C ARG A 251 2.37 -22.80 6.09
N ALA A 252 3.01 -22.58 7.24
CA ALA A 252 4.33 -23.14 7.50
C ALA A 252 4.30 -24.61 7.95
N VAL A 253 3.40 -24.98 8.86
CA VAL A 253 3.31 -26.36 9.41
C VAL A 253 2.42 -27.24 8.56
N GLY A 254 1.26 -26.73 8.13
CA GLY A 254 0.22 -27.53 7.49
C GLY A 254 0.37 -27.71 5.99
N GLN A 255 1.02 -26.77 5.27
CA GLN A 255 1.24 -26.87 3.83
C GLN A 255 2.35 -25.92 3.35
N CYS A 256 3.60 -26.29 3.58
CA CYS A 256 4.77 -25.54 3.11
C CYS A 256 4.90 -25.64 1.58
N LEU A 257 4.11 -24.86 0.83
CA LEU A 257 4.09 -24.89 -0.63
C LEU A 257 5.23 -24.07 -1.23
N LYS A 258 5.85 -24.64 -2.28
CA LYS A 258 6.79 -23.94 -3.16
C LYS A 258 6.11 -22.67 -3.69
N ARG A 259 6.73 -21.50 -3.47
CA ARG A 259 6.25 -20.13 -3.82
C ARG A 259 5.22 -19.49 -2.86
N GLN A 260 4.92 -20.10 -1.71
CA GLN A 260 4.17 -19.43 -0.64
C GLN A 260 5.06 -18.89 0.49
N GLY A 261 6.35 -18.71 0.18
CA GLY A 261 7.36 -18.18 1.10
C GLY A 261 7.95 -19.17 2.07
N CYS A 262 7.43 -20.40 2.17
CA CYS A 262 7.97 -21.42 3.05
C CYS A 262 9.07 -22.25 2.36
N ARG A 263 10.20 -22.50 3.05
CA ARG A 263 11.30 -23.37 2.55
C ARG A 263 11.30 -24.77 3.17
N PHE A 264 10.83 -24.90 4.40
CA PHE A 264 10.72 -26.16 5.14
C PHE A 264 9.56 -26.07 6.15
N ALA A 265 9.02 -27.21 6.59
CA ALA A 265 7.91 -27.22 7.53
C ALA A 265 8.27 -26.46 8.82
N GLY A 266 7.46 -25.45 9.18
CA GLY A 266 7.72 -24.55 10.32
C GLY A 266 8.58 -23.31 10.02
N ASP A 267 8.89 -23.01 8.75
CA ASP A 267 9.58 -21.77 8.33
C ASP A 267 8.66 -20.54 8.42
N PHE A 268 8.34 -20.13 9.66
CA PHE A 268 7.51 -18.94 9.92
C PHE A 268 8.17 -17.65 9.40
N GLN A 269 9.51 -17.56 9.43
CA GLN A 269 10.24 -16.43 8.83
C GLN A 269 9.92 -16.30 7.33
N GLY A 270 10.07 -17.39 6.58
CA GLY A 270 9.80 -17.40 5.15
C GLY A 270 8.32 -17.10 4.86
N VAL A 271 7.41 -17.76 5.57
CA VAL A 271 5.96 -17.53 5.42
C VAL A 271 5.53 -16.10 5.74
N SER A 272 6.28 -15.37 6.56
CA SER A 272 6.00 -13.96 6.89
C SER A 272 6.71 -12.94 6.00
N SER A 273 7.87 -13.26 5.40
CA SER A 273 8.74 -12.26 4.76
C SER A 273 9.15 -12.55 3.32
N ASP A 274 9.02 -13.79 2.86
CA ASP A 274 9.28 -14.07 1.45
C ASP A 274 8.14 -13.53 0.59
N VAL A 275 8.52 -12.79 -0.47
CA VAL A 275 7.56 -12.15 -1.36
C VAL A 275 6.68 -13.22 -1.99
N SER A 276 5.42 -13.20 -1.60
CA SER A 276 4.36 -14.07 -2.11
C SER A 276 3.07 -13.27 -2.15
N GLN A 277 2.01 -13.85 -2.72
CA GLN A 277 0.68 -13.24 -2.68
C GLN A 277 0.15 -13.00 -1.26
N TYR A 278 0.77 -13.62 -0.24
CA TYR A 278 0.34 -13.52 1.16
C TYR A 278 1.16 -12.54 2.00
N ASN A 279 2.32 -12.06 1.50
CA ASN A 279 3.19 -11.13 2.24
C ASN A 279 3.48 -9.87 1.42
N ILE A 280 2.47 -9.41 0.66
CA ILE A 280 2.56 -8.21 -0.17
C ILE A 280 2.92 -7.00 0.69
N TRP A 281 2.38 -6.96 1.91
CA TRP A 281 2.64 -5.90 2.87
C TRP A 281 4.10 -5.88 3.33
N ASP A 282 4.72 -7.03 3.65
CA ASP A 282 6.15 -7.04 4.01
C ASP A 282 7.03 -6.53 2.87
N ALA A 283 6.72 -6.88 1.61
CA ALA A 283 7.43 -6.35 0.45
C ALA A 283 7.24 -4.83 0.31
N TYR A 284 6.01 -4.34 0.42
CA TYR A 284 5.68 -2.92 0.36
C TYR A 284 6.35 -2.12 1.49
N LEU A 285 6.25 -2.62 2.72
CA LEU A 285 6.82 -1.98 3.90
C LEU A 285 8.35 -1.99 3.83
N THR A 286 8.99 -3.09 3.41
CA THR A 286 10.46 -3.18 3.41
C THR A 286 11.13 -2.44 2.25
N GLN A 287 10.40 -2.20 1.15
CA GLN A 287 10.98 -1.63 -0.08
C GLN A 287 10.49 -0.21 -0.39
N ILE A 288 9.30 0.19 0.10
CA ILE A 288 8.69 1.47 -0.26
C ILE A 288 8.46 2.33 0.97
N SER A 289 7.66 1.86 1.92
CA SER A 289 7.20 2.74 3.00
C SER A 289 8.09 2.71 4.22
N GLY A 290 8.92 1.69 4.44
CA GLY A 290 9.93 1.64 5.50
C GLY A 290 9.49 1.18 6.91
N LEU A 291 8.24 0.78 7.10
CA LEU A 291 7.68 0.43 8.41
C LEU A 291 7.93 -1.05 8.75
N THR A 292 9.15 -1.43 9.16
CA THR A 292 9.51 -2.88 9.11
C THR A 292 10.37 -3.48 10.20
N ALA A 293 10.97 -2.71 11.11
CA ALA A 293 11.86 -3.30 12.10
C ALA A 293 11.92 -2.48 13.39
N CYS A 294 12.32 -3.13 14.48
CA CYS A 294 12.70 -2.49 15.75
C CYS A 294 11.63 -1.61 16.40
N TYR A 295 10.35 -1.86 16.10
CA TYR A 295 9.23 -1.07 16.62
C TYR A 295 9.02 -1.22 18.14
N LEU A 296 9.74 -2.12 18.81
CA LEU A 296 9.73 -2.33 20.28
C LEU A 296 10.90 -1.63 20.99
N ARG A 297 11.59 -0.73 20.27
CA ARG A 297 12.63 0.11 20.87
C ARG A 297 12.04 0.99 21.97
N THR A 298 12.64 0.95 23.15
CA THR A 298 12.17 1.69 24.32
C THR A 298 12.33 3.20 24.14
N ASP A 299 13.30 3.64 23.34
CA ASP A 299 13.52 5.06 23.02
C ASP A 299 12.53 5.61 21.98
N LEU A 300 11.61 4.78 21.49
CA LEU A 300 10.51 5.21 20.61
C LEU A 300 9.16 5.25 21.34
N ALA A 301 9.08 4.78 22.59
CA ALA A 301 7.83 4.60 23.33
C ALA A 301 7.07 5.91 23.60
N ASP A 302 7.73 7.05 23.52
CA ASP A 302 7.12 8.39 23.71
C ASP A 302 6.44 8.94 22.44
N LYS A 303 6.51 8.22 21.31
CA LYS A 303 5.92 8.63 20.04
C LYS A 303 4.59 7.90 19.85
N ASP A 304 3.50 8.64 19.67
CA ASP A 304 2.13 8.11 19.56
C ASP A 304 2.01 6.89 18.63
N PHE A 305 2.68 6.92 17.48
CA PHE A 305 2.70 5.78 16.55
C PHE A 305 3.28 4.51 17.16
N TYR A 306 4.44 4.63 17.81
CA TYR A 306 5.16 3.50 18.37
C TYR A 306 4.53 3.02 19.67
N ASP A 307 4.09 3.92 20.55
CA ASP A 307 3.31 3.57 21.74
C ASP A 307 2.13 2.66 21.38
N ARG A 308 1.35 3.05 20.36
CA ARG A 308 0.23 2.25 19.85
C ARG A 308 0.68 0.89 19.30
N VAL A 309 1.74 0.84 18.50
CA VAL A 309 2.25 -0.42 17.93
C VAL A 309 2.82 -1.35 19.00
N GLN A 310 3.52 -0.82 20.00
CA GLN A 310 4.06 -1.57 21.13
C GLN A 310 2.95 -2.12 22.04
N ALA A 311 1.88 -1.34 22.23
CA ALA A 311 0.69 -1.79 22.95
C ALA A 311 -0.04 -2.91 22.21
N MET A 312 -0.20 -2.80 20.88
CA MET A 312 -0.78 -3.88 20.05
C MET A 312 0.06 -5.15 20.10
N TYR A 313 1.39 -5.03 20.02
CA TYR A 313 2.29 -6.19 20.20
C TYR A 313 2.08 -6.84 21.56
N THR A 314 2.11 -6.04 22.63
CA THR A 314 2.01 -6.52 24.01
C THR A 314 0.66 -7.20 24.27
N GLN A 315 -0.42 -6.75 23.64
CA GLN A 315 -1.74 -7.37 23.75
C GLN A 315 -1.80 -8.77 23.13
N ASN A 316 -1.03 -9.03 22.08
CA ASN A 316 -1.20 -10.22 21.23
C ASN A 316 -0.06 -11.24 21.34
N VAL A 317 1.09 -10.88 21.92
CA VAL A 317 2.29 -11.75 21.90
C VAL A 317 2.05 -13.11 22.57
N GLU A 318 1.34 -13.15 23.70
CA GLU A 318 1.04 -14.41 24.41
C GLU A 318 0.15 -15.34 23.57
N ASP A 319 -0.89 -14.80 22.93
CA ASP A 319 -1.75 -15.55 22.01
C ASP A 319 -0.96 -16.03 20.79
N ALA A 320 -0.07 -15.20 20.26
CA ALA A 320 0.75 -15.57 19.11
C ALA A 320 1.70 -16.73 19.43
N GLU A 321 2.33 -16.74 20.62
CA GLU A 321 3.15 -17.86 21.08
C GLU A 321 2.34 -19.15 21.19
N ARG A 322 1.15 -19.07 21.79
CA ARG A 322 0.22 -20.20 21.92
C ARG A 322 -0.24 -20.72 20.56
N ILE A 323 -0.48 -19.84 19.59
CA ILE A 323 -0.82 -20.25 18.22
C ILE A 323 0.37 -20.96 17.55
N LEU A 324 1.56 -20.35 17.59
CA LEU A 324 2.73 -20.85 16.85
C LEU A 324 3.30 -22.14 17.45
N TYR A 325 3.33 -22.25 18.78
CA TYR A 325 4.07 -23.29 19.52
C TYR A 325 3.25 -24.07 20.54
N GLY A 326 2.02 -23.65 20.82
CA GLY A 326 1.12 -24.33 21.76
C GLY A 326 0.47 -25.58 21.18
N SER A 327 -0.41 -26.17 21.99
CA SER A 327 -1.13 -27.39 21.70
C SER A 327 -2.39 -27.16 20.86
N GLU A 328 -3.11 -28.23 20.49
CA GLU A 328 -4.46 -28.09 19.93
C GLU A 328 -5.48 -27.57 20.95
N ALA A 329 -5.28 -27.85 22.25
CA ALA A 329 -6.08 -27.27 23.33
C ALA A 329 -5.87 -25.74 23.40
N ASP A 330 -4.61 -25.32 23.23
CA ASP A 330 -4.13 -24.05 22.65
C ASP A 330 -5.14 -23.33 21.77
N LEU A 331 -5.20 -23.83 20.54
CA LEU A 331 -5.99 -23.25 19.47
C LEU A 331 -7.49 -23.27 19.78
N ARG A 332 -7.99 -24.34 20.43
CA ARG A 332 -9.40 -24.44 20.81
C ARG A 332 -9.80 -23.40 21.86
N ALA A 333 -8.92 -23.10 22.81
CA ALA A 333 -9.16 -22.07 23.82
C ALA A 333 -9.12 -20.66 23.22
N LEU A 334 -8.22 -20.40 22.26
CA LEU A 334 -8.11 -19.11 21.58
C LEU A 334 -9.23 -18.87 20.56
N PHE A 335 -9.68 -19.93 19.88
CA PHE A 335 -10.71 -19.88 18.86
C PHE A 335 -11.89 -20.81 19.19
N PRO A 336 -12.67 -20.51 20.25
CA PRO A 336 -13.77 -21.36 20.66
C PRO A 336 -14.85 -21.50 19.56
N GLY A 337 -15.62 -22.59 19.63
CA GLY A 337 -16.75 -22.84 18.73
C GLY A 337 -16.37 -23.27 17.31
N ASN A 338 -15.08 -23.32 16.96
CA ASN A 338 -14.60 -23.74 15.65
C ASN A 338 -14.08 -25.19 15.68
N SER A 339 -14.30 -25.94 14.59
CA SER A 339 -13.73 -27.29 14.48
C SER A 339 -12.22 -27.23 14.30
N MET A 340 -11.48 -28.17 14.91
CA MET A 340 -10.01 -28.22 14.76
C MET A 340 -9.58 -28.46 13.31
N SER A 341 -10.36 -29.22 12.54
CA SER A 341 -10.13 -29.45 11.11
C SER A 341 -10.20 -28.14 10.32
N ASP A 342 -11.21 -27.31 10.60
CA ASP A 342 -11.34 -26.01 9.91
C ASP A 342 -10.21 -25.05 10.33
N LEU A 343 -9.89 -24.98 11.65
CA LEU A 343 -8.83 -24.12 12.20
C LEU A 343 -7.46 -24.46 11.63
N THR A 344 -7.09 -25.73 11.54
CA THR A 344 -5.76 -26.16 11.05
C THR A 344 -5.61 -26.07 9.52
N ARG A 345 -6.74 -26.02 8.79
CA ARG A 345 -6.79 -25.84 7.33
C ARG A 345 -6.95 -24.39 6.88
N LEU A 346 -7.12 -23.45 7.82
CA LEU A 346 -7.20 -22.02 7.54
C LEU A 346 -5.82 -21.48 7.16
N ARG A 347 -5.66 -21.11 5.88
CA ARG A 347 -4.39 -20.61 5.32
C ARG A 347 -4.53 -19.26 4.63
N HIS A 348 -5.76 -18.79 4.47
CA HIS A 348 -6.06 -17.57 3.75
C HIS A 348 -6.94 -16.68 4.60
N TYR A 349 -6.74 -15.39 4.43
CA TYR A 349 -7.70 -14.39 4.82
C TYR A 349 -7.81 -13.40 3.67
N TYR A 350 -9.00 -12.89 3.50
CA TYR A 350 -9.37 -11.99 2.44
C TYR A 350 -9.78 -10.65 3.07
N HIS A 351 -9.22 -9.55 2.58
CA HIS A 351 -9.57 -8.21 3.03
C HIS A 351 -10.38 -7.49 1.95
N PRO A 352 -11.72 -7.47 2.03
CA PRO A 352 -12.57 -6.79 1.06
C PRO A 352 -12.17 -5.33 0.79
N PRO A 353 -11.78 -4.51 1.78
CA PRO A 353 -11.40 -3.11 1.56
C PRO A 353 -10.18 -2.95 0.64
N ALA A 354 -9.24 -3.91 0.67
CA ALA A 354 -8.02 -3.90 -0.13
C ALA A 354 -8.25 -4.29 -1.60
N MET A 355 -9.43 -4.80 -1.94
CA MET A 355 -9.70 -5.31 -3.28
C MET A 355 -9.99 -4.23 -4.32
N GLY A 356 -9.92 -4.65 -5.59
CA GLY A 356 -10.18 -3.78 -6.74
C GLY A 356 -11.49 -3.02 -6.60
N LYS A 357 -11.40 -1.69 -6.56
CA LYS A 357 -12.54 -0.78 -6.38
C LYS A 357 -13.43 -0.75 -7.62
N CYS A 358 -14.73 -0.93 -7.41
CA CYS A 358 -15.75 -1.01 -8.44
C CYS A 358 -16.78 0.10 -8.30
N PHE A 359 -17.33 0.55 -9.43
CA PHE A 359 -18.36 1.59 -9.47
C PHE A 359 -19.50 1.17 -10.44
N PRO A 360 -20.21 0.05 -10.18
CA PRO A 360 -21.20 -0.49 -11.12
C PRO A 360 -22.39 0.45 -11.36
N GLN A 361 -22.66 1.35 -10.41
CA GLN A 361 -23.68 2.39 -10.54
C GLN A 361 -23.24 3.57 -11.42
N GLN A 362 -21.94 3.64 -11.76
CA GLN A 362 -21.37 4.72 -12.57
C GLN A 362 -21.09 4.20 -13.97
N LYS A 363 -21.77 4.79 -14.96
CA LYS A 363 -21.57 4.44 -16.37
C LYS A 363 -20.24 5.01 -16.86
N ARG A 364 -19.54 4.23 -17.70
CA ARG A 364 -18.36 4.68 -18.48
C ARG A 364 -17.19 5.17 -17.62
N VAL A 365 -16.96 4.54 -16.46
CA VAL A 365 -15.78 4.79 -15.63
C VAL A 365 -14.66 3.84 -16.05
N GLU A 366 -13.48 4.39 -16.33
CA GLU A 366 -12.31 3.62 -16.69
C GLU A 366 -11.10 3.97 -15.84
N TYR A 367 -10.28 2.97 -15.53
CA TYR A 367 -8.99 3.17 -14.87
C TYR A 367 -7.88 3.32 -15.91
N MET A 368 -7.24 4.48 -15.90
CA MET A 368 -6.13 4.82 -16.78
C MET A 368 -4.80 4.44 -16.11
N SER A 369 -4.26 3.28 -16.46
CA SER A 369 -2.88 2.89 -16.06
C SER A 369 -1.79 3.81 -16.63
N GLY A 370 -2.16 4.69 -17.57
CA GLY A 370 -1.24 5.52 -18.34
C GLY A 370 -1.82 5.86 -19.71
N ALA A 371 -2.14 7.12 -19.93
CA ALA A 371 -2.67 7.67 -21.16
C ALA A 371 -2.14 9.10 -21.37
N VAL A 372 -2.17 9.55 -22.61
CA VAL A 372 -1.96 10.96 -22.96
C VAL A 372 -3.31 11.55 -23.29
N ALA A 373 -3.54 12.79 -22.85
CA ALA A 373 -4.64 13.61 -23.31
C ALA A 373 -4.11 14.87 -23.98
N GLU A 374 -4.79 15.34 -25.02
CA GLU A 374 -4.31 16.42 -25.89
C GLU A 374 -5.36 17.55 -25.98
N ASN A 375 -4.89 18.80 -26.01
CA ASN A 375 -5.66 19.99 -26.33
C ASN A 375 -4.80 20.94 -27.18
N GLY A 376 -4.91 20.84 -28.50
CA GLY A 376 -4.01 21.56 -29.41
C GLY A 376 -2.55 21.17 -29.17
N PRO A 377 -1.63 22.11 -28.88
CA PRO A 377 -0.23 21.79 -28.58
C PRO A 377 -0.02 21.22 -27.18
N ASP A 378 -0.99 21.40 -26.26
CA ASP A 378 -0.85 21.01 -24.86
C ASP A 378 -1.14 19.53 -24.65
N HIS A 379 -0.32 18.90 -23.80
CA HIS A 379 -0.43 17.47 -23.49
C HIS A 379 -0.47 17.24 -21.99
N ALA A 380 -1.40 16.39 -21.54
CA ALA A 380 -1.56 15.99 -20.16
C ALA A 380 -1.31 14.48 -20.00
N LEU A 381 -0.46 14.12 -19.05
CA LEU A 381 -0.32 12.74 -18.57
C LEU A 381 -1.49 12.37 -17.65
N ILE A 382 -2.22 11.31 -17.99
CA ILE A 382 -3.25 10.71 -17.13
C ILE A 382 -2.75 9.33 -16.70
N ALA A 383 -2.33 9.19 -15.44
CA ALA A 383 -1.69 7.97 -14.94
C ALA A 383 -2.18 7.60 -13.54
N ASN A 384 -2.54 6.32 -13.34
CA ASN A 384 -3.12 5.78 -12.11
C ASN A 384 -4.43 6.45 -11.69
N THR A 385 -5.13 7.07 -12.63
CA THR A 385 -6.34 7.86 -12.39
C THR A 385 -7.55 7.15 -12.97
N ARG A 386 -8.72 7.33 -12.37
CA ARG A 386 -9.98 6.95 -13.01
C ARG A 386 -10.58 8.15 -13.74
N ILE A 387 -11.19 7.91 -14.88
CA ILE A 387 -11.89 8.93 -15.65
C ILE A 387 -13.33 8.50 -15.92
N LYS A 388 -14.24 9.46 -15.98
CA LYS A 388 -15.55 9.28 -16.58
C LYS A 388 -15.44 9.65 -18.05
N VAL A 389 -15.63 8.66 -18.93
CA VAL A 389 -15.48 8.83 -20.37
C VAL A 389 -16.72 9.52 -20.94
N GLY A 390 -16.51 10.66 -21.58
CA GLY A 390 -17.51 11.49 -22.25
C GLY A 390 -17.69 11.17 -23.73
N ALA A 391 -18.12 12.15 -24.53
CA ALA A 391 -18.36 11.96 -25.96
C ALA A 391 -17.09 11.53 -26.71
N LYS A 392 -17.25 10.66 -27.72
CA LYS A 392 -16.19 10.35 -28.68
C LYS A 392 -15.94 11.57 -29.57
N VAL A 393 -14.68 11.87 -29.82
CA VAL A 393 -14.24 12.94 -30.72
C VAL A 393 -13.08 12.41 -31.58
N ALA A 394 -12.57 13.21 -32.52
CA ALA A 394 -11.46 12.78 -33.38
C ALA A 394 -10.27 12.25 -32.53
N GLY A 395 -9.82 11.03 -32.81
CA GLY A 395 -8.69 10.39 -32.14
C GLY A 395 -8.92 9.90 -30.70
N GLY A 396 -10.04 10.25 -30.05
CA GLY A 396 -10.19 9.94 -28.63
C GLY A 396 -11.55 10.28 -28.01
N TYR A 397 -11.53 10.61 -26.73
CA TYR A 397 -12.72 10.89 -25.94
C TYR A 397 -12.55 12.12 -25.06
N ARG A 398 -13.63 12.90 -24.92
CA ARG A 398 -13.76 13.84 -23.80
C ARG A 398 -13.77 13.05 -22.50
N PHE A 399 -13.33 13.64 -21.40
CA PHE A 399 -13.35 12.97 -20.11
C PHE A 399 -13.45 13.97 -18.96
N GLN A 400 -13.87 13.47 -17.81
CA GLN A 400 -13.75 14.15 -16.53
C GLN A 400 -12.99 13.24 -15.58
N GLU A 401 -12.27 13.83 -14.64
CA GLU A 401 -11.59 13.04 -13.62
C GLU A 401 -12.63 12.41 -12.68
N PHE A 402 -12.48 11.12 -12.40
CA PHE A 402 -13.30 10.39 -11.46
C PHE A 402 -12.49 10.16 -10.19
N ARG A 403 -12.76 10.97 -9.17
CA ARG A 403 -12.13 10.89 -7.85
C ARG A 403 -13.07 10.21 -6.86
N PHE A 404 -12.50 9.60 -5.84
CA PHE A 404 -13.29 9.11 -4.71
C PHE A 404 -12.45 9.09 -3.44
N ASP A 405 -13.10 9.33 -2.31
CA ASP A 405 -12.52 9.09 -0.98
C ASP A 405 -13.11 7.81 -0.41
N GLN A 406 -12.29 7.03 0.28
CA GLN A 406 -12.76 5.90 1.06
C GLN A 406 -13.16 6.40 2.44
N GLU A 407 -14.46 6.40 2.71
CA GLU A 407 -15.02 6.64 4.04
C GLU A 407 -15.28 5.28 4.70
N ASP A 408 -15.59 5.27 6.01
CA ASP A 408 -15.73 4.03 6.79
C ASP A 408 -16.71 3.04 6.13
N TRP A 409 -17.86 3.53 5.68
CA TRP A 409 -18.95 2.70 5.16
C TRP A 409 -19.22 2.86 3.66
N GLY A 410 -18.48 3.70 2.94
CA GLY A 410 -18.76 4.03 1.54
C GLY A 410 -17.61 4.62 0.75
N ASP A 411 -17.80 4.77 -0.56
CA ASP A 411 -16.88 5.54 -1.41
C ASP A 411 -17.57 6.86 -1.81
N ARG A 412 -17.04 8.00 -1.33
CA ARG A 412 -17.55 9.33 -1.71
C ARG A 412 -16.99 9.73 -3.06
N ILE A 413 -17.84 9.75 -4.08
CA ILE A 413 -17.43 10.00 -5.47
C ILE A 413 -17.49 11.50 -5.80
N ARG A 414 -16.48 12.00 -6.51
CA ARG A 414 -16.46 13.32 -7.15
C ARG A 414 -16.09 13.18 -8.62
N ILE A 415 -16.81 13.90 -9.48
CA ILE A 415 -16.53 13.96 -10.91
C ILE A 415 -16.21 15.42 -11.23
N GLU A 416 -14.96 15.67 -11.63
CA GLU A 416 -14.40 17.01 -11.75
C GLU A 416 -13.80 17.19 -13.14
N ASP A 417 -14.11 18.32 -13.79
CA ASP A 417 -13.44 18.69 -15.04
C ASP A 417 -12.15 19.45 -14.76
N ASN A 418 -11.13 18.71 -14.31
CA ASN A 418 -9.79 19.25 -14.08
C ASN A 418 -8.95 19.38 -15.37
N TYR A 419 -9.47 18.93 -16.51
CA TYR A 419 -8.77 18.93 -17.80
C TYR A 419 -9.68 19.48 -18.92
N PRO A 420 -10.21 20.71 -18.78
CA PRO A 420 -11.18 21.25 -19.72
C PRO A 420 -10.58 21.34 -21.11
N GLY A 421 -11.33 20.86 -22.11
CA GLY A 421 -10.90 20.88 -23.51
C GLY A 421 -9.87 19.81 -23.90
N PHE A 422 -9.37 18.99 -22.97
CA PHE A 422 -8.50 17.86 -23.31
C PHE A 422 -9.29 16.66 -23.84
N VAL A 423 -8.62 15.86 -24.67
CA VAL A 423 -9.13 14.62 -25.27
C VAL A 423 -8.18 13.49 -24.93
N VAL A 424 -8.64 12.47 -24.21
CA VAL A 424 -7.81 11.29 -23.89
C VAL A 424 -7.69 10.36 -25.10
N ASP A 425 -6.50 9.83 -25.33
CA ASP A 425 -6.19 8.91 -26.44
C ASP A 425 -7.16 7.71 -26.48
N GLY A 426 -7.88 7.57 -27.60
CA GLY A 426 -8.91 6.56 -27.79
C GLY A 426 -8.39 5.13 -27.72
N ARG A 427 -7.10 4.89 -27.97
CA ARG A 427 -6.46 3.56 -27.83
C ARG A 427 -6.46 3.06 -26.38
N LYS A 428 -6.65 3.97 -25.41
CA LYS A 428 -6.68 3.67 -23.97
C LYS A 428 -8.07 3.39 -23.42
N VAL A 429 -9.10 3.77 -24.17
CA VAL A 429 -10.50 3.69 -23.77
C VAL A 429 -11.11 2.42 -24.34
N ARG A 430 -11.68 1.58 -23.48
CA ARG A 430 -12.27 0.28 -23.87
C ARG A 430 -13.79 0.24 -23.81
N LEU A 431 -14.40 1.11 -22.99
CA LEU A 431 -15.82 1.17 -22.64
C LEU A 431 -16.42 -0.15 -22.14
N GLY A 432 -15.58 -1.06 -21.63
CA GLY A 432 -16.02 -2.34 -21.07
C GLY A 432 -16.64 -2.19 -19.67
N GLY A 433 -17.69 -2.97 -19.39
CA GLY A 433 -18.31 -3.01 -18.06
C GLY A 433 -17.42 -3.64 -16.99
N GLY A 434 -17.59 -3.19 -15.74
CA GLY A 434 -16.90 -3.74 -14.57
C GLY A 434 -17.54 -5.03 -14.08
N GLY A 435 -17.18 -6.17 -14.67
CA GLY A 435 -17.60 -7.50 -14.17
C GLY A 435 -16.92 -7.89 -12.85
N GLY A 436 -17.52 -8.85 -12.13
CA GLY A 436 -16.92 -9.46 -10.94
C GLY A 436 -16.99 -8.63 -9.66
N CYS A 437 -17.89 -7.66 -9.59
CA CYS A 437 -18.06 -6.79 -8.42
C CYS A 437 -19.25 -7.22 -7.56
N THR A 438 -19.09 -7.19 -6.24
CA THR A 438 -20.18 -7.42 -5.27
C THR A 438 -20.23 -6.28 -4.25
N ALA A 439 -21.39 -6.12 -3.60
CA ALA A 439 -21.54 -5.17 -2.49
C ALA A 439 -20.48 -5.47 -1.43
N TYR A 440 -19.72 -4.45 -1.05
CA TYR A 440 -18.60 -4.54 -0.10
C TYR A 440 -17.52 -5.60 -0.41
N GLY A 441 -17.56 -6.28 -1.57
CA GLY A 441 -16.63 -7.36 -1.88
C GLY A 441 -16.90 -8.66 -1.13
N VAL A 442 -18.13 -8.87 -0.64
CA VAL A 442 -18.52 -10.10 0.06
C VAL A 442 -19.40 -11.00 -0.81
N SER A 443 -19.87 -12.13 -0.26
CA SER A 443 -20.77 -13.05 -0.97
C SER A 443 -22.06 -12.35 -1.44
N LYS A 444 -22.58 -12.74 -2.61
CA LYS A 444 -23.84 -12.21 -3.17
C LYS A 444 -25.07 -12.51 -2.30
N GLY A 445 -24.99 -13.51 -1.42
CA GLY A 445 -26.06 -13.86 -0.48
C GLY A 445 -26.21 -12.86 0.67
N CYS A 446 -25.22 -12.00 0.90
CA CYS A 446 -25.26 -11.03 1.98
C CYS A 446 -26.26 -9.90 1.69
N ARG A 447 -27.13 -9.62 2.66
CA ARG A 447 -28.14 -8.57 2.57
C ARG A 447 -27.68 -7.36 3.36
N PHE A 448 -27.73 -6.18 2.72
CA PHE A 448 -27.41 -4.91 3.33
C PHE A 448 -28.59 -3.96 3.17
N SER A 449 -28.95 -3.23 4.22
CA SER A 449 -29.98 -2.18 4.15
C SER A 449 -29.57 -1.03 3.23
N LYS A 450 -28.27 -0.75 3.15
CA LYS A 450 -27.68 0.26 2.28
C LYS A 450 -26.36 -0.24 1.73
N VAL A 451 -26.17 -0.15 0.41
CA VAL A 451 -24.90 -0.47 -0.25
C VAL A 451 -24.26 0.82 -0.74
N GLN A 452 -23.12 1.18 -0.14
CA GLN A 452 -22.39 2.41 -0.48
C GLN A 452 -21.01 2.12 -1.11
N ARG A 453 -20.66 0.85 -1.31
CA ARG A 453 -19.36 0.43 -1.83
C ARG A 453 -19.45 -0.89 -2.60
N TYR A 454 -18.64 -1.02 -3.65
CA TYR A 454 -18.45 -2.27 -4.39
C TYR A 454 -16.98 -2.59 -4.56
N ARG A 455 -16.64 -3.87 -4.47
CA ARG A 455 -15.27 -4.38 -4.63
C ARG A 455 -15.28 -5.65 -5.48
N ARG A 456 -14.14 -5.94 -6.11
CA ARG A 456 -13.93 -7.21 -6.80
C ARG A 456 -13.75 -8.34 -5.80
N THR A 457 -14.26 -9.52 -6.13
CA THR A 457 -14.00 -10.76 -5.39
C THR A 457 -13.02 -11.63 -6.19
N PRO A 458 -12.02 -12.25 -5.55
CA PRO A 458 -11.10 -13.16 -6.21
C PRO A 458 -11.78 -14.52 -6.39
N SER A 459 -11.45 -15.22 -7.48
CA SER A 459 -12.06 -16.51 -7.80
C SER A 459 -11.83 -17.59 -6.74
N TRP A 460 -10.73 -17.54 -6.00
CA TRP A 460 -10.43 -18.51 -4.95
C TRP A 460 -11.30 -18.33 -3.69
N LEU A 461 -11.92 -17.16 -3.48
CA LEU A 461 -12.77 -16.92 -2.30
C LEU A 461 -13.95 -17.90 -2.27
N THR A 462 -14.53 -18.22 -3.44
CA THR A 462 -15.61 -19.19 -3.58
C THR A 462 -15.12 -20.64 -3.65
N ALA A 463 -13.81 -20.88 -3.77
CA ALA A 463 -13.22 -22.21 -3.73
C ALA A 463 -12.96 -22.71 -2.30
N GLY A 464 -13.00 -21.81 -1.31
CA GLY A 464 -12.92 -22.13 0.11
C GLY A 464 -14.20 -21.81 0.87
N LYS A 465 -14.14 -21.98 2.20
CA LYS A 465 -15.21 -21.69 3.15
C LYS A 465 -14.81 -20.48 4.00
N PRO A 466 -15.42 -19.30 3.82
CA PRO A 466 -15.29 -18.20 4.78
C PRO A 466 -15.78 -18.62 6.16
N MET A 467 -15.02 -18.31 7.20
CA MET A 467 -15.29 -18.68 8.59
C MET A 467 -15.44 -17.44 9.47
N GLY A 468 -16.36 -17.49 10.42
CA GLY A 468 -16.37 -16.57 11.57
C GLY A 468 -15.53 -17.17 12.69
N LEU A 469 -14.39 -16.56 13.00
CA LEU A 469 -13.54 -16.96 14.11
C LEU A 469 -13.88 -16.15 15.35
N GLN A 470 -14.34 -16.85 16.38
CA GLN A 470 -14.59 -16.24 17.68
C GLN A 470 -13.27 -16.17 18.45
N CYS A 471 -12.97 -15.04 19.07
CA CYS A 471 -11.83 -14.87 19.98
C CYS A 471 -12.31 -14.31 21.31
N SER A 472 -11.68 -14.71 22.41
CA SER A 472 -11.81 -14.04 23.72
C SER A 472 -10.51 -13.29 24.01
N ILE A 473 -10.56 -11.96 24.03
CA ILE A 473 -9.37 -11.11 24.12
C ILE A 473 -9.64 -9.83 24.90
N GLN A 474 -8.59 -9.24 25.48
CA GLN A 474 -8.70 -7.96 26.17
C GLN A 474 -8.98 -6.83 25.17
N ASP A 475 -10.06 -6.07 25.37
CA ASP A 475 -10.37 -4.86 24.60
C ASP A 475 -9.84 -3.62 25.33
N ARG A 476 -8.92 -2.90 24.69
CA ARG A 476 -8.36 -1.63 25.16
C ARG A 476 -8.70 -0.45 24.24
N GLY A 477 -9.58 -0.68 23.26
CA GLY A 477 -9.98 0.30 22.25
C GLY A 477 -8.92 0.59 21.19
N GLU A 478 -9.32 1.33 20.16
CA GLU A 478 -8.49 1.69 19.00
C GLU A 478 -7.29 2.57 19.37
N SER A 479 -7.38 3.32 20.46
CA SER A 479 -6.26 4.13 20.97
C SER A 479 -5.24 3.34 21.78
N CYS A 480 -5.54 2.09 22.16
CA CYS A 480 -4.76 1.25 23.09
C CYS A 480 -4.62 1.78 24.53
N ARG A 481 -5.23 2.92 24.87
CA ARG A 481 -5.14 3.55 26.20
C ARG A 481 -6.21 3.10 27.19
N GLY A 482 -7.16 2.27 26.76
CA GLY A 482 -8.20 1.72 27.64
C GLY A 482 -7.63 0.75 28.68
N SER A 483 -8.36 0.62 29.81
CA SER A 483 -7.99 -0.21 30.96
C SER A 483 -8.02 -1.72 30.71
N GLY A 484 -8.54 -2.17 29.56
CA GLY A 484 -8.67 -3.59 29.23
C GLY A 484 -9.95 -4.19 29.82
N ARG A 485 -10.80 -4.73 28.96
CA ARG A 485 -11.92 -5.59 29.37
C ARG A 485 -11.96 -6.82 28.49
N SER A 486 -12.03 -8.01 29.08
CA SER A 486 -12.20 -9.23 28.29
C SER A 486 -13.49 -9.15 27.49
N ARG A 487 -13.41 -9.38 26.18
CA ARG A 487 -14.54 -9.41 25.27
C ARG A 487 -14.42 -10.60 24.34
N THR A 488 -15.59 -11.17 24.04
CA THR A 488 -15.72 -12.15 22.97
C THR A 488 -16.16 -11.44 21.71
N VAL A 489 -15.41 -11.61 20.62
CA VAL A 489 -15.68 -11.01 19.32
C VAL A 489 -15.63 -12.08 18.25
N THR A 490 -16.34 -11.89 17.14
CA THR A 490 -16.20 -12.73 15.94
C THR A 490 -15.60 -11.90 14.82
N VAL A 491 -14.50 -12.40 14.25
CA VAL A 491 -13.89 -11.86 13.02
C VAL A 491 -14.24 -12.79 11.87
N GLY A 492 -14.79 -12.26 10.79
CA GLY A 492 -15.09 -13.02 9.60
C GLY A 492 -16.52 -13.55 9.49
N GLY A 493 -16.65 -14.57 8.66
CA GLY A 493 -17.92 -15.04 8.11
C GLY A 493 -18.14 -14.48 6.70
N SER A 494 -19.07 -15.08 5.95
CA SER A 494 -19.27 -14.80 4.52
C SER A 494 -19.69 -13.36 4.19
N CYS A 495 -20.10 -12.60 5.20
CA CYS A 495 -20.61 -11.23 5.07
C CYS A 495 -19.79 -10.20 5.86
N ASP A 496 -18.67 -10.60 6.45
CA ASP A 496 -17.74 -9.66 7.07
C ASP A 496 -17.08 -8.80 5.98
N VAL A 497 -17.19 -7.49 6.12
CA VAL A 497 -16.76 -6.49 5.14
C VAL A 497 -15.32 -6.02 5.35
N ASP A 498 -14.64 -6.56 6.36
CA ASP A 498 -13.34 -6.11 6.86
C ASP A 498 -12.27 -7.18 6.69
N MET A 499 -12.53 -8.40 7.16
CA MET A 499 -11.65 -9.55 7.00
C MET A 499 -12.43 -10.85 7.00
N MET A 500 -12.20 -11.69 6.00
CA MET A 500 -12.76 -13.04 5.90
C MET A 500 -11.64 -14.08 6.00
N PRO A 501 -11.46 -14.75 7.15
CA PRO A 501 -10.68 -15.98 7.23
C PRO A 501 -11.32 -17.05 6.35
N VAL A 502 -10.52 -17.77 5.57
CA VAL A 502 -11.00 -18.78 4.61
C VAL A 502 -10.24 -20.09 4.79
N THR A 503 -10.98 -21.17 5.00
CA THR A 503 -10.44 -22.53 5.07
C THR A 503 -10.73 -23.33 3.81
N GLY A 504 -9.91 -24.34 3.54
CA GLY A 504 -10.20 -25.36 2.53
C GLY A 504 -10.01 -24.95 1.06
N VAL A 505 -9.42 -23.80 0.78
CA VAL A 505 -8.90 -23.48 -0.57
C VAL A 505 -7.77 -24.47 -0.90
N ARG A 506 -7.77 -25.02 -2.11
CA ARG A 506 -6.80 -26.02 -2.57
C ARG A 506 -5.67 -25.40 -3.37
#